data_AF-A0A954HLB2-F1
#
_entry.id   AF-A0A954HLB2-F1
#
_cell.length_a   1.000
_cell.length_b   1.000
_cell.length_c   1.000
_cell.angle_alpha   90.00
_cell.angle_beta   90.00
_cell.angle_gamma   90.00
#
_symmetry.space_group_name_H-M   'P 1'
#
loop_
_entity.id
_entity.type
_entity.pdbx_description
1 polymer ?
#
loop_
_entity_poly.entity_id
_entity_poly.type
_entity_poly.pdbx_seq_one_letter_code
_entity_poly.pdbx_strand_id
1 'polypeptide(L)'
;LSIFGGDAVPSGRGSGRGQLADWIAGNPLTARVMVNRIWGWHFGQGLVRSSNDFGARGDAPTHPELLDWLAAKFVASGYSVKDLHRVIMLSAVYQRVSETASADDPDNRWLSHFNRHRLTAEELRDSLLAVSGQLDLTPGQAHPFPAEATWSFTQHNPFNAVYETPRRSAYLMVQRQR
;
A
#
# COMPACT_ATOMS: atom_id res chain seq x y z
N LEU A 1 -21.30 19.43 6.47
CA LEU A 1 -20.02 18.69 6.48
C LEU A 1 -18.93 19.71 6.77
N SER A 2 -18.11 19.48 7.80
CA SER A 2 -16.90 20.24 8.03
C SER A 2 -15.71 19.50 7.44
N ILE A 3 -14.70 20.27 7.09
CA ILE A 3 -13.45 19.80 6.50
C ILE A 3 -12.36 19.80 7.59
N PHE A 4 -11.23 19.11 7.36
CA PHE A 4 -10.06 19.21 8.24
C PHE A 4 -9.65 20.67 8.45
N GLY A 5 -9.54 21.08 9.71
CA GLY A 5 -9.31 22.48 10.10
C GLY A 5 -10.57 23.22 10.57
N GLY A 6 -11.76 22.63 10.42
CA GLY A 6 -13.03 23.21 10.90
C GLY A 6 -13.80 24.01 9.85
N ASP A 7 -13.25 24.16 8.64
CA ASP A 7 -13.89 24.91 7.55
C ASP A 7 -15.15 24.21 7.03
N ALA A 8 -16.13 24.99 6.56
CA ALA A 8 -17.34 24.45 5.97
C ALA A 8 -17.08 23.94 4.55
N VAL A 9 -17.57 22.73 4.22
CA VAL A 9 -17.60 22.25 2.82
C VAL A 9 -18.42 23.26 1.99
N PRO A 10 -17.89 23.76 0.87
CA PRO A 10 -18.62 24.68 0.00
C PRO A 10 -20.01 24.13 -0.33
N SER A 11 -21.05 24.92 -0.07
CA SER A 11 -22.44 24.52 -0.29
C SER A 11 -22.76 24.43 -1.78
N GLY A 12 -23.30 23.30 -2.24
CA GLY A 12 -23.76 23.09 -3.62
C GLY A 12 -25.07 22.31 -3.68
N ARG A 13 -25.68 22.19 -4.88
CA ARG A 13 -26.87 21.35 -5.10
C ARG A 13 -26.50 19.86 -4.95
N GLY A 14 -26.68 19.28 -3.76
CA GLY A 14 -26.45 17.85 -3.50
C GLY A 14 -26.08 17.51 -2.06
N SER A 15 -25.59 16.29 -1.83
CA SER A 15 -25.23 15.77 -0.50
C SER A 15 -23.95 16.34 0.11
N GLY A 16 -23.20 17.19 -0.62
CA GLY A 16 -21.90 17.73 -0.19
C GLY A 16 -20.73 16.76 -0.37
N ARG A 17 -20.97 15.50 -0.77
CA ARG A 17 -19.91 14.47 -0.91
C ARG A 17 -18.93 14.75 -2.04
N GLY A 18 -19.41 15.31 -3.15
CA GLY A 18 -18.55 15.71 -4.27
C GLY A 18 -17.61 16.84 -3.88
N GLN A 19 -18.15 17.90 -3.28
CA GLN A 19 -17.35 19.04 -2.80
C GLN A 19 -16.33 18.64 -1.74
N LEU A 20 -16.67 17.69 -0.86
CA LEU A 20 -15.72 17.12 0.08
C LEU A 20 -14.64 16.31 -0.63
N ALA A 21 -14.99 15.49 -1.63
CA ALA A 21 -14.01 14.70 -2.39
C ALA A 21 -13.04 15.60 -3.16
N ASP A 22 -13.55 16.65 -3.82
CA ASP A 22 -12.73 17.63 -4.54
C ASP A 22 -11.78 18.36 -3.59
N TRP A 23 -12.27 18.75 -2.41
CA TRP A 23 -11.42 19.36 -1.40
C TRP A 23 -10.33 18.40 -0.90
N ILE A 24 -10.68 17.13 -0.63
CA ILE A 24 -9.69 16.13 -0.18
C ILE A 24 -8.63 15.90 -1.25
N ALA A 25 -9.04 15.79 -2.52
CA ALA A 25 -8.13 15.61 -3.64
C ALA A 25 -7.20 16.82 -3.83
N GLY A 26 -7.71 18.04 -3.64
CA GLY A 26 -6.95 19.28 -3.72
C GLY A 26 -6.07 19.58 -2.50
N ASN A 27 -6.22 18.85 -1.40
CA ASN A 27 -5.44 19.11 -0.18
C ASN A 27 -4.00 18.56 -0.30
N PRO A 28 -2.96 19.38 -0.08
CA PRO A 28 -1.55 18.94 -0.14
C PRO A 28 -1.18 17.81 0.83
N LEU A 29 -1.87 17.72 1.99
CA LEU A 29 -1.63 16.66 2.98
C LEU A 29 -2.01 15.29 2.44
N THR A 30 -3.01 15.20 1.58
CA THR A 30 -3.46 13.92 0.99
C THR A 30 -2.32 13.22 0.26
N ALA A 31 -1.56 13.99 -0.54
CA ALA A 31 -0.39 13.47 -1.25
C ALA A 31 0.72 13.03 -0.28
N ARG A 32 1.05 13.87 0.73
CA ARG A 32 2.07 13.55 1.73
C ARG A 32 1.73 12.29 2.53
N VAL A 33 0.48 12.15 2.98
CA VAL A 33 -0.01 10.98 3.73
C VAL A 33 0.11 9.72 2.89
N MET A 34 -0.35 9.76 1.63
CA MET A 34 -0.32 8.59 0.75
C MET A 34 1.11 8.16 0.41
N VAL A 35 1.99 9.13 0.12
CA VAL A 35 3.42 8.89 -0.11
C VAL A 35 4.06 8.24 1.12
N ASN A 36 3.82 8.78 2.31
CA ASN A 36 4.38 8.23 3.55
C ASN A 36 3.92 6.79 3.80
N ARG A 37 2.65 6.49 3.48
CA ARG A 37 2.10 5.14 3.62
C ARG A 37 2.77 4.17 2.65
N ILE A 38 2.90 4.55 1.38
CA ILE A 38 3.60 3.77 0.37
C ILE A 38 5.06 3.56 0.75
N TRP A 39 5.73 4.60 1.24
CA TRP A 39 7.10 4.51 1.75
C TRP A 39 7.18 3.51 2.91
N GLY A 40 6.28 3.60 3.88
CA GLY A 40 6.23 2.67 5.01
C GLY A 40 6.00 1.22 4.59
N TRP A 41 5.26 0.95 3.52
CA TRP A 41 5.14 -0.41 2.97
C TRP A 41 6.46 -0.96 2.41
N HIS A 42 7.32 -0.10 1.84
CA HIS A 42 8.62 -0.51 1.29
C HIS A 42 9.70 -0.64 2.36
N PHE A 43 9.72 0.26 3.34
CA PHE A 43 10.81 0.35 4.33
C PHE A 43 10.42 -0.13 5.74
N GLY A 44 9.17 -0.57 5.93
CA GLY A 44 8.59 -0.95 7.23
C GLY A 44 8.17 0.24 8.09
N GLN A 45 8.73 1.43 7.85
CA GLN A 45 8.46 2.66 8.59
C GLN A 45 8.32 3.84 7.64
N GLY A 46 7.33 4.70 7.88
CA GLY A 46 7.15 5.95 7.14
C GLY A 46 8.23 6.99 7.46
N LEU A 47 8.45 7.93 6.56
CA LEU A 47 9.25 9.13 6.80
C LEU A 47 8.71 9.95 7.98
N VAL A 48 7.40 9.96 8.15
CA VAL A 48 6.66 10.37 9.36
C VAL A 48 6.19 9.09 10.06
N ARG A 49 6.64 8.87 11.30
CA ARG A 49 6.30 7.64 12.06
C ARG A 49 4.81 7.61 12.41
N SER A 50 4.23 8.74 12.79
CA SER A 50 2.80 8.92 13.04
C SER A 50 1.98 8.92 11.73
N SER A 51 1.88 7.78 11.06
CA SER A 51 1.20 7.67 9.76
C SER A 51 -0.28 8.11 9.78
N ASN A 52 -0.92 8.11 10.95
CA ASN A 52 -2.31 8.54 11.14
C ASN A 52 -2.46 9.98 11.66
N ASP A 53 -1.36 10.67 11.99
CA ASP A 53 -1.38 12.05 12.49
C ASP A 53 -0.26 12.86 11.80
N PHE A 54 -0.68 13.64 10.80
CA PHE A 54 0.17 14.60 10.07
C PHE A 54 -0.04 16.04 10.57
N GLY A 55 -0.78 16.22 11.67
CA GLY A 55 -1.07 17.52 12.26
C GLY A 55 -0.03 17.94 13.29
N ALA A 56 -0.36 18.97 14.08
CA ALA A 56 0.54 19.53 15.11
C ALA A 56 0.93 18.54 16.24
N ARG A 57 0.27 17.39 16.32
CA ARG A 57 0.54 16.32 17.29
C ARG A 57 1.30 15.14 16.67
N GLY A 58 1.52 15.15 15.35
CA GLY A 58 2.31 14.17 14.65
C GLY A 58 3.82 14.33 14.88
N ASP A 59 4.56 13.25 14.65
CA ASP A 59 6.01 13.28 14.60
C ASP A 59 6.49 14.14 13.43
N ALA A 60 7.62 14.82 13.61
CA ALA A 60 8.27 15.50 12.50
C ALA A 60 8.77 14.49 11.46
N PRO A 61 8.68 14.81 10.16
CA PRO A 61 9.28 13.98 9.11
C PRO A 61 10.80 13.93 9.30
N THR A 62 11.36 12.73 9.20
CA THR A 62 12.83 12.53 9.23
C THR A 62 13.51 13.23 8.06
N HIS A 63 12.89 13.19 6.88
CA HIS A 63 13.36 13.79 5.64
C HIS A 63 12.25 14.65 5.00
N PRO A 64 12.05 15.90 5.46
CA PRO A 64 10.96 16.75 4.98
C PRO A 64 11.05 17.04 3.48
N GLU A 65 12.24 17.37 2.97
CA GLU A 65 12.46 17.69 1.56
C GLU A 65 12.17 16.49 0.64
N LEU A 66 12.54 15.28 1.08
CA LEU A 66 12.26 14.05 0.35
C LEU A 66 10.75 13.78 0.29
N LEU A 67 10.05 13.94 1.43
CA LEU A 67 8.61 13.77 1.49
C LEU A 67 7.90 14.76 0.55
N ASP A 68 8.33 16.02 0.55
CA ASP A 68 7.78 17.06 -0.31
C ASP A 68 8.04 16.81 -1.79
N TRP A 69 9.25 16.39 -2.13
CA TRP A 69 9.59 16.02 -3.50
C TRP A 69 8.76 14.82 -3.99
N LEU A 70 8.63 13.76 -3.18
CA LEU A 70 7.81 12.61 -3.53
C LEU A 70 6.32 12.97 -3.66
N ALA A 71 5.80 13.83 -2.77
CA ALA A 71 4.42 14.30 -2.83
C ALA A 71 4.15 15.12 -4.08
N ALA A 72 5.04 16.06 -4.43
CA ALA A 72 4.95 16.84 -5.66
C ALA A 72 4.98 15.94 -6.90
N LYS A 73 5.87 14.94 -6.92
CA LYS A 73 5.95 13.97 -8.02
C LYS A 73 4.71 13.10 -8.14
N PHE A 74 4.14 12.69 -7.00
CA PHE A 74 2.92 11.90 -6.97
C PHE A 74 1.73 12.69 -7.56
N VAL A 75 1.57 13.96 -7.18
CA VAL A 75 0.56 14.85 -7.77
C VAL A 75 0.82 15.06 -9.27
N ALA A 76 2.06 15.35 -9.67
CA ALA A 76 2.43 15.56 -11.08
C ALA A 76 2.19 14.33 -11.97
N SER A 77 2.24 13.12 -11.41
CA SER A 77 1.91 11.86 -12.10
C SER A 77 0.42 11.58 -12.21
N GLY A 78 -0.45 12.48 -11.74
CA GLY A 78 -1.90 12.25 -11.66
C GLY A 78 -2.26 11.21 -10.59
N TYR A 79 -1.53 11.20 -9.47
CA TYR A 79 -1.71 10.25 -8.36
C TYR A 79 -1.47 8.77 -8.75
N SER A 80 -0.57 8.53 -9.71
CA SER A 80 -0.20 7.18 -10.14
C SER A 80 0.64 6.45 -9.08
N VAL A 81 0.00 5.52 -8.35
CA VAL A 81 0.65 4.69 -7.33
C VAL A 81 1.75 3.82 -7.96
N LYS A 82 1.53 3.32 -9.18
CA LYS A 82 2.51 2.51 -9.92
C LYS A 82 3.78 3.29 -10.24
N ASP A 83 3.65 4.55 -10.65
CA ASP A 83 4.82 5.38 -10.96
C ASP A 83 5.57 5.75 -9.69
N LEU A 84 4.87 6.05 -8.60
CA LEU A 84 5.51 6.30 -7.30
C LEU A 84 6.28 5.07 -6.80
N HIS A 85 5.72 3.86 -6.91
CA HIS A 85 6.44 2.63 -6.60
C HIS A 85 7.70 2.49 -7.44
N ARG A 86 7.62 2.70 -8.76
CA ARG A 86 8.79 2.66 -9.65
C ARG A 86 9.87 3.65 -9.21
N VAL A 87 9.50 4.87 -8.86
CA VAL A 87 10.44 5.90 -8.40
C VAL A 87 11.16 5.47 -7.13
N ILE A 88 10.44 4.93 -6.15
CA ILE A 88 11.02 4.45 -4.90
C ILE A 88 11.95 3.26 -5.18
N MET A 89 11.49 2.26 -5.94
CA MET A 89 12.24 1.04 -6.23
C MET A 89 13.51 1.26 -7.08
N LEU A 90 13.54 2.33 -7.87
CA LEU A 90 14.71 2.74 -8.64
C LEU A 90 15.66 3.67 -7.86
N SER A 91 15.33 4.02 -6.61
CA SER A 91 16.20 4.87 -5.79
C SER A 91 17.41 4.10 -5.25
N ALA A 92 18.51 4.82 -5.06
CA ALA A 92 19.71 4.26 -4.42
C ALA A 92 19.42 3.74 -3.00
N VAL A 93 18.48 4.36 -2.29
CA VAL A 93 18.08 3.95 -0.93
C VAL A 93 17.40 2.58 -0.94
N TYR A 94 16.48 2.34 -1.88
CA TYR A 94 15.81 1.04 -1.99
C TYR A 94 16.75 -0.08 -2.43
N GLN A 95 17.75 0.24 -3.24
CA GLN A 95 18.72 -0.73 -3.78
C GLN A 95 19.94 -0.94 -2.88
N ARG A 96 19.96 -0.38 -1.67
CA ARG A 96 21.05 -0.62 -0.71
C ARG A 96 21.05 -2.07 -0.23
N VAL A 97 22.23 -2.54 0.15
CA VAL A 97 22.41 -3.87 0.75
C VAL A 97 21.74 -3.91 2.13
N SER A 98 21.22 -5.09 2.51
CA SER A 98 20.67 -5.33 3.84
C SER A 98 21.75 -5.69 4.86
N GLU A 99 22.16 -4.72 5.65
CA GLU A 99 23.14 -4.86 6.73
C GLU A 99 22.48 -4.89 8.11
N THR A 100 23.27 -5.17 9.15
CA THR A 100 22.81 -5.03 10.54
C THR A 100 22.86 -3.57 10.95
N ALA A 101 21.86 -3.13 11.72
CA ALA A 101 21.82 -1.77 12.22
C ALA A 101 23.10 -1.41 12.99
N SER A 102 23.61 -0.20 12.74
CA SER A 102 24.73 0.36 13.52
C SER A 102 24.25 0.75 14.92
N ALA A 103 25.15 0.68 15.91
CA ALA A 103 24.88 1.18 17.25
C ALA A 103 24.52 2.68 17.27
N ASP A 104 25.04 3.45 16.30
CA ASP A 104 24.80 4.89 16.20
C ASP A 104 23.42 5.24 15.58
N ASP A 105 22.82 4.33 14.82
CA ASP A 105 21.48 4.48 14.25
C ASP A 105 20.69 3.15 14.28
N PRO A 106 20.20 2.73 15.46
CA PRO A 106 19.51 1.46 15.61
C PRO A 106 18.19 1.38 14.83
N ASP A 107 17.54 2.52 14.63
CA ASP A 107 16.28 2.65 13.89
C ASP A 107 16.49 2.80 12.38
N ASN A 108 17.75 2.90 11.91
CA ASN A 108 18.12 3.20 10.52
C ASN A 108 17.40 4.44 9.96
N ARG A 109 17.29 5.50 10.77
CA ARG A 109 16.62 6.75 10.40
C ARG A 109 17.27 7.39 9.20
N TRP A 110 18.58 7.26 9.03
CA TRP A 110 19.34 7.85 7.92
C TRP A 110 19.36 6.98 6.66
N LEU A 111 18.62 5.86 6.66
CA LEU A 111 18.45 4.98 5.49
C LEU A 111 19.80 4.51 4.93
N SER A 112 20.70 4.15 5.84
CA SER A 112 22.08 3.73 5.55
C SER A 112 22.15 2.36 4.88
N HIS A 113 21.19 1.49 5.14
CA HIS A 113 21.06 0.14 4.61
C HIS A 113 19.57 -0.20 4.39
N PHE A 114 19.28 -1.33 3.72
CA PHE A 114 17.89 -1.79 3.60
C PHE A 114 17.49 -2.63 4.81
N ASN A 115 16.40 -2.25 5.50
CA ASN A 115 15.93 -2.96 6.69
C ASN A 115 15.46 -4.38 6.34
N ARG A 116 15.90 -5.36 7.12
CA ARG A 116 15.40 -6.73 7.00
C ARG A 116 14.00 -6.80 7.61
N HIS A 117 13.03 -7.29 6.83
CA HIS A 117 11.68 -7.55 7.32
C HIS A 117 11.29 -9.01 7.12
N ARG A 118 10.31 -9.45 7.88
CA ARG A 118 9.70 -10.76 7.68
C ARG A 118 8.80 -10.72 6.45
N LEU A 119 9.00 -11.68 5.54
CA LEU A 119 8.10 -11.88 4.41
C LEU A 119 6.75 -12.41 4.87
N THR A 120 5.69 -11.91 4.25
CA THR A 120 4.32 -12.44 4.36
C THR A 120 4.20 -13.80 3.69
N ALA A 121 3.10 -14.52 3.95
CA ALA A 121 2.88 -15.84 3.37
C ALA A 121 2.80 -15.78 1.83
N GLU A 122 2.17 -14.73 1.31
CA GLU A 122 2.01 -14.44 -0.10
C GLU A 122 3.36 -14.14 -0.77
N GLU A 123 4.19 -13.31 -0.14
CA GLU A 123 5.54 -13.00 -0.65
C GLU A 123 6.44 -14.24 -0.64
N LEU A 124 6.39 -15.05 0.41
CA LEU A 124 7.14 -16.30 0.49
C LEU A 124 6.75 -17.27 -0.63
N ARG A 125 5.45 -17.47 -0.83
CA ARG A 125 4.93 -18.34 -1.88
C ARG A 125 5.33 -17.85 -3.28
N ASP A 126 5.14 -16.56 -3.56
CA ASP A 126 5.48 -15.99 -4.87
C ASP A 126 6.98 -16.04 -5.12
N SER A 127 7.80 -15.86 -4.08
CA SER A 127 9.26 -16.01 -4.16
C SER A 127 9.66 -17.45 -4.48
N LEU A 128 9.05 -18.44 -3.84
CA LEU A 128 9.32 -19.86 -4.12
C LEU A 128 8.96 -20.23 -5.56
N LEU A 129 7.81 -19.76 -6.06
CA LEU A 129 7.40 -19.96 -7.46
C LEU A 129 8.34 -19.25 -8.45
N ALA A 130 8.82 -18.06 -8.11
CA ALA A 130 9.76 -17.32 -8.94
C ALA A 130 11.12 -18.04 -9.03
N VAL A 131 11.67 -18.48 -7.90
CA VAL A 131 12.97 -19.18 -7.83
C VAL A 131 12.91 -20.56 -8.49
N SER A 132 11.78 -21.27 -8.38
CA SER A 132 11.59 -22.56 -9.04
C SER A 132 11.32 -22.46 -10.55
N GLY A 133 11.13 -21.25 -11.09
CA GLY A 133 10.77 -21.02 -12.49
C GLY A 133 9.33 -21.41 -12.84
N GLN A 134 8.48 -21.66 -11.83
CA GLN A 134 7.09 -22.07 -12.03
C GLN A 134 6.12 -20.88 -12.06
N LEU A 135 6.55 -19.68 -11.65
CA LEU A 135 5.68 -18.51 -11.58
C LEU A 135 5.12 -18.12 -12.95
N ASP A 136 3.80 -18.24 -13.10
CA ASP A 136 3.06 -17.73 -14.25
C ASP A 136 2.73 -16.24 -14.03
N LEU A 137 3.26 -15.39 -14.92
CA LEU A 137 3.06 -13.93 -14.91
C LEU A 137 1.84 -13.46 -15.71
N THR A 138 1.09 -14.38 -16.34
CA THR A 138 -0.14 -14.02 -17.04
C THR A 138 -1.21 -13.53 -16.04
N PRO A 139 -2.12 -12.63 -16.49
CA PRO A 139 -3.21 -12.17 -15.65
C PRO A 139 -4.08 -13.35 -15.18
N GLY A 140 -4.43 -13.35 -13.88
CA GLY A 140 -5.37 -14.31 -13.33
C GLY A 140 -6.71 -14.27 -14.06
N GLN A 141 -7.29 -15.45 -14.25
CA GLN A 141 -8.61 -15.65 -14.83
C GLN A 141 -9.65 -15.85 -13.73
N ALA A 142 -10.93 -15.81 -14.10
CA ALA A 142 -12.00 -16.18 -13.18
C ALA A 142 -11.76 -17.59 -12.63
N HIS A 143 -11.97 -17.76 -11.32
CA HIS A 143 -11.95 -19.09 -10.73
C HIS A 143 -13.07 -19.95 -11.33
N PRO A 144 -12.85 -21.26 -11.52
CA PRO A 144 -13.84 -22.16 -12.11
C PRO A 144 -14.91 -22.53 -11.07
N PHE A 145 -15.68 -21.53 -10.64
CA PHE A 145 -16.78 -21.72 -9.71
C PHE A 145 -17.87 -22.62 -10.33
N PRO A 146 -18.50 -23.49 -9.52
CA PRO A 146 -19.66 -24.23 -9.98
C PRO A 146 -20.78 -23.26 -10.36
N ALA A 147 -21.62 -23.65 -11.33
CA ALA A 147 -22.74 -22.81 -11.76
C ALA A 147 -23.68 -22.49 -10.59
N GLU A 148 -24.18 -21.26 -10.50
CA GLU A 148 -25.02 -20.80 -9.40
C GLU A 148 -26.24 -21.68 -9.14
N ALA A 149 -26.82 -22.24 -10.20
CA ALA A 149 -27.94 -23.19 -10.11
C ALA A 149 -27.61 -24.50 -9.36
N THR A 150 -26.33 -24.82 -9.16
CA THR A 150 -25.87 -26.03 -8.45
C THR A 150 -25.49 -25.76 -7.01
N TRP A 151 -25.61 -24.51 -6.53
CA TRP A 151 -25.19 -24.16 -5.18
C TRP A 151 -26.18 -24.68 -4.13
N SER A 152 -25.70 -25.60 -3.30
CA SER A 152 -26.43 -26.14 -2.14
C SER A 152 -25.70 -25.85 -0.83
N PHE A 153 -24.95 -24.75 -0.78
CA PHE A 153 -24.16 -24.36 0.39
C PHE A 153 -25.07 -23.79 1.49
N THR A 154 -24.82 -24.19 2.73
CA THR A 154 -25.57 -23.72 3.90
C THR A 154 -24.61 -23.27 4.99
N GLN A 155 -25.10 -22.69 6.08
CA GLN A 155 -24.24 -22.36 7.23
C GLN A 155 -23.55 -23.60 7.82
N HIS A 156 -24.20 -24.78 7.75
CA HIS A 156 -23.66 -26.04 8.25
C HIS A 156 -22.85 -26.82 7.20
N ASN A 157 -22.88 -26.39 5.93
CA ASN A 157 -22.06 -26.92 4.86
C ASN A 157 -21.57 -25.77 3.96
N PRO A 158 -20.62 -24.95 4.45
CA PRO A 158 -20.13 -23.79 3.71
C PRO A 158 -19.36 -24.22 2.47
N PHE A 159 -19.33 -23.35 1.47
CA PHE A 159 -18.51 -23.57 0.28
C PHE A 159 -17.03 -23.65 0.65
N ASN A 160 -16.38 -24.74 0.21
CA ASN A 160 -14.93 -24.90 0.28
C ASN A 160 -14.42 -25.43 -1.07
N ALA A 161 -13.52 -24.69 -1.71
CA ALA A 161 -12.77 -25.12 -2.87
C ALA A 161 -11.31 -24.66 -2.78
N VAL A 162 -10.38 -25.45 -3.28
CA VAL A 162 -8.98 -25.02 -3.43
C VAL A 162 -8.64 -25.04 -4.91
N TYR A 163 -8.39 -23.87 -5.48
CA TYR A 163 -7.96 -23.73 -6.87
C TYR A 163 -6.46 -23.50 -6.90
N GLU A 164 -5.69 -24.58 -7.10
CA GLU A 164 -4.25 -24.46 -7.26
C GLU A 164 -3.92 -23.68 -8.53
N THR A 165 -2.96 -22.75 -8.41
CA THR A 165 -2.49 -21.96 -9.54
C THR A 165 -1.02 -21.62 -9.37
N PRO A 166 -0.19 -21.71 -10.41
CA PRO A 166 1.20 -21.25 -10.34
C PRO A 166 1.34 -19.72 -10.45
N ARG A 167 0.21 -18.98 -10.46
CA ARG A 167 0.21 -17.52 -10.55
C ARG A 167 0.49 -16.86 -9.20
N ARG A 168 0.71 -15.54 -9.24
CA ARG A 168 0.89 -14.68 -8.06
C ARG A 168 -0.23 -14.88 -7.05
N SER A 169 0.13 -14.74 -5.78
CA SER A 169 -0.77 -14.94 -4.64
C SER A 169 -1.96 -13.97 -4.64
N ALA A 170 -1.84 -12.83 -5.34
CA ALA A 170 -2.94 -11.90 -5.59
C ALA A 170 -4.13 -12.53 -6.35
N TYR A 171 -3.93 -13.64 -7.06
CA TYR A 171 -4.97 -14.38 -7.78
C TYR A 171 -5.44 -15.63 -7.04
N LEU A 172 -5.03 -15.83 -5.78
CA LEU A 172 -5.53 -16.94 -4.98
C LEU A 172 -6.93 -16.61 -4.47
N MET A 173 -7.78 -17.64 -4.45
CA MET A 173 -9.08 -17.53 -3.82
C MET A 173 -8.89 -17.48 -2.30
N VAL A 174 -9.31 -16.38 -1.69
CA VAL A 174 -9.34 -16.23 -0.22
C VAL A 174 -10.71 -16.64 0.28
N GLN A 175 -10.80 -17.76 0.98
CA GLN A 175 -11.99 -18.13 1.73
C GLN A 175 -11.99 -17.43 3.08
N ARG A 176 -13.10 -16.78 3.42
CA ARG A 176 -13.33 -16.26 4.76
C ARG A 176 -14.48 -17.04 5.37
N GLN A 177 -14.17 -17.91 6.33
CA GLN A 177 -15.21 -18.47 7.18
C GLN A 177 -15.65 -17.38 8.15
N ARG A 178 -16.96 -17.18 8.25
CA ARG A 178 -17.58 -16.13 9.07
C ARG A 178 -18.22 -16.75 10.28
#